data_AF-A0A9P9PC40-F1
#
_entry.id   AF-A0A9P9PC40-F1
#
_cell.length_a   1.000
_cell.length_b   1.000
_cell.length_c   1.000
_cell.angle_alpha   90.00
_cell.angle_beta   90.00
_cell.angle_gamma   90.00
#
_symmetry.space_group_name_H-M   'P 1'
#
loop_
_entity.id
_entity.type
_entity.pdbx_description
1 polymer ?
#
loop_
_entity_poly.entity_id
_entity_poly.type
_entity_poly.pdbx_seq_one_letter_code
_entity_poly.pdbx_strand_id
1 'polypeptide(L)'
;MVYCGKPSRGCQMCRTRRIKCDETKPTCNQCAKSRRVCPGYKDDFDLVFRNETQATERRARRAVNSKRAGSQISLATQQSSFSTTSTDEASPERSPTLIAPNPDQDLSKAISPLGAPSIPLEQQAPCFFVSNFVIAPRLETRGYFDFLLPMLKSESANSHLSLAFSAVAMASLANRPNTKGQRMLFSQAIGQYTKALKATNLALQTPAHQKTDATLAAILMLGFFETVASEKSNAMAWYSHVDGAVQLVKMRGRKQLRTKAGYSLFIAVRQQMLVSVLSGSKPLTMGAEWWIADIEKDKIGIFITYLSCRVAELRVELNNALSTFPRTPEYFQEVTNIMRRGQALEHDCVEWEAMLPEEWRPRTVSWVDQVPGGDITKAEVFPGKVDMYHDVSIANLWNQMRVARLFISGAVVRCAAWICSPVDYRTTPEYAQAVRLCVDLVTDVIASAPYHLGWRVSQGGILKSGDFSSPLSGESAGVASAKAIGGVFMMWPLFSISNTDYISDSQRVWAKGRLMYISESLGLNHAKVLSNFHLRLPSMIIRRDNMMHMAQSLSSSAVSSSTRGAGAPNVMATGLPTYTLNPLQQREAMLKENWENERKNLLKKASNSQGDSVERLLANYFVV
;
A
#
# COMPACT_ATOMS: atom_id res chain seq x y z
N MET A 1 8.00 6.33 40.76
CA MET A 1 9.18 6.57 39.89
C MET A 1 10.34 6.98 40.78
N VAL A 2 11.51 6.33 40.63
CA VAL A 2 12.75 6.75 41.31
C VAL A 2 13.41 7.80 40.42
N TYR A 3 13.66 9.01 40.94
CA TYR A 3 14.27 10.09 40.17
C TYR A 3 15.74 9.75 39.87
N CYS A 4 16.06 9.35 38.63
CA CYS A 4 17.45 9.22 38.17
C CYS A 4 17.92 10.62 37.74
N GLY A 5 18.90 11.20 38.43
CA GLY A 5 19.44 12.53 38.13
C GLY A 5 19.97 12.72 36.70
N LYS A 6 20.37 13.96 36.39
CA LYS A 6 20.79 14.41 35.05
C LYS A 6 21.88 13.50 34.44
N PRO A 7 21.75 13.07 33.17
CA PRO A 7 22.77 12.26 32.50
C PRO A 7 24.12 12.96 32.40
N SER A 8 25.23 12.23 32.60
CA SER A 8 26.59 12.76 32.46
C SER A 8 26.92 13.11 31.00
N ARG A 9 27.43 14.33 30.78
CA ARG A 9 27.85 14.89 29.47
C ARG A 9 29.25 14.44 29.03
N GLY A 10 29.97 13.71 29.88
CA GLY A 10 31.32 13.22 29.55
C GLY A 10 31.33 12.29 28.32
N CYS A 11 32.47 12.24 27.61
CA CYS A 11 32.62 11.37 26.45
C CYS A 11 32.44 9.89 26.83
N GLN A 12 32.04 9.06 25.86
CA GLN A 12 31.72 7.65 26.12
C GLN A 12 32.88 6.88 26.76
N MET A 13 34.12 7.16 26.36
CA MET A 13 35.31 6.49 26.88
C MET A 13 35.54 6.80 28.38
N CYS A 14 35.39 8.07 28.79
CA CYS A 14 35.49 8.45 30.21
C CYS A 14 34.34 7.89 31.04
N ARG A 15 33.11 7.84 30.48
CA ARG A 15 31.94 7.25 31.15
C ARG A 15 32.10 5.75 31.39
N THR A 16 32.55 5.00 30.39
CA THR A 16 32.83 3.55 30.54
C THR A 16 33.91 3.29 31.59
N ARG A 17 34.93 4.16 31.63
CA ARG A 17 36.02 4.09 32.63
C ARG A 17 35.64 4.62 34.00
N ARG A 18 34.44 5.20 34.17
CA ARG A 18 33.94 5.84 35.40
C ARG A 18 34.90 6.90 35.96
N ILE A 19 35.55 7.66 35.08
CA ILE A 19 36.42 8.79 35.44
C ILE A 19 35.78 10.11 35.00
N LYS A 20 36.12 11.21 35.70
CA LYS A 20 35.60 12.54 35.36
C LYS A 20 36.17 12.99 34.01
N CYS A 21 35.29 13.34 33.07
CA CYS A 21 35.66 13.91 31.79
C CYS A 21 35.81 15.42 31.94
N ASP A 22 36.81 16.00 31.28
CA ASP A 22 37.08 17.44 31.24
C ASP A 22 36.33 18.16 30.11
N GLU A 23 35.56 17.43 29.29
CA GLU A 23 34.64 17.95 28.26
C GLU A 23 35.28 18.85 27.17
N THR A 24 36.60 18.86 27.07
CA THR A 24 37.35 19.58 26.02
C THR A 24 37.08 18.99 24.62
N LYS A 25 36.86 19.86 23.62
CA LYS A 25 36.55 19.49 22.24
C LYS A 25 37.74 19.81 21.33
N PRO A 26 38.03 18.99 20.29
CA PRO A 26 37.26 17.83 19.81
C PRO A 26 37.52 16.52 20.56
N THR A 27 38.59 16.42 21.36
CA THR A 27 38.94 15.23 22.15
C THR A 27 39.27 15.61 23.59
N CYS A 28 38.86 14.79 24.56
CA CYS A 28 39.10 15.09 25.98
C CYS A 28 40.56 14.84 26.37
N ASN A 29 41.11 15.65 27.29
CA ASN A 29 42.50 15.51 27.73
C ASN A 29 42.78 14.17 28.43
N GLN A 30 41.78 13.59 29.08
CA GLN A 30 41.93 12.27 29.72
C GLN A 30 42.12 11.14 28.70
N CYS A 31 41.43 11.21 27.55
CA CYS A 31 41.64 10.27 26.46
C CYS A 31 42.97 10.53 25.76
N ALA A 32 43.33 11.80 25.53
CA ALA A 32 44.59 12.20 24.92
C ALA A 32 45.81 11.73 25.74
N LYS A 33 45.84 12.01 27.05
CA LYS A 33 46.94 11.60 27.95
C LYS A 33 47.07 10.08 28.06
N SER A 34 45.95 9.35 28.00
CA SER A 34 45.95 7.89 28.02
C SER A 34 46.20 7.25 26.64
N ARG A 35 46.49 8.06 25.60
CA ARG A 35 46.68 7.64 24.20
C ARG A 35 45.56 6.76 23.66
N ARG A 36 44.30 7.08 24.01
CA ARG A 36 43.11 6.36 23.53
C ARG A 36 42.28 7.24 22.62
N VAL A 37 41.68 6.62 21.60
CA VAL A 37 40.80 7.30 20.66
C VAL A 37 39.53 7.77 21.40
N CYS A 38 39.30 9.08 21.41
CA CYS A 38 38.10 9.68 21.98
C CYS A 38 36.99 9.63 20.92
N PRO A 39 35.86 8.95 21.18
CA PRO A 39 34.77 8.82 20.21
C PRO A 39 33.94 10.11 20.06
N GLY A 40 34.32 11.21 20.71
CA GLY A 40 33.57 12.46 20.75
C GLY A 40 32.49 12.49 21.83
N TYR A 41 31.67 13.55 21.80
CA TYR A 41 30.56 13.80 22.72
C TYR A 41 29.24 13.55 22.00
N LYS A 42 28.23 13.04 22.71
CA LYS A 42 26.87 12.92 22.16
C LYS A 42 26.23 14.30 22.08
N ASP A 43 25.39 14.49 21.07
CA ASP A 43 24.59 15.71 20.92
C ASP A 43 23.60 15.84 22.10
N ASP A 44 23.34 17.06 22.55
CA ASP A 44 22.52 17.32 23.76
C ASP A 44 21.06 16.82 23.56
N PHE A 45 20.61 16.68 22.31
CA PHE A 45 19.31 16.08 21.96
C PHE A 45 19.23 14.55 22.20
N ASP A 46 20.33 13.81 22.09
CA ASP A 46 20.38 12.35 22.30
C ASP A 46 20.40 11.95 23.78
N LEU A 47 20.69 12.89 24.68
CA LEU A 47 20.74 12.65 26.13
C LEU A 47 19.36 12.71 26.80
N VAL A 48 18.33 13.20 26.09
CA VAL A 48 16.96 13.38 26.60
C VAL A 48 16.06 12.15 26.35
N PHE A 49 16.39 11.29 25.37
CA PHE A 49 15.61 10.09 25.07
C PHE A 49 16.21 8.81 25.68
N ARG A 50 15.57 8.30 26.74
CA ARG A 50 15.79 6.92 27.20
C ARG A 50 14.81 5.99 26.49
N ASN A 51 15.34 5.08 25.67
CA ASN A 51 14.58 3.99 25.06
C ASN A 51 14.27 2.90 26.12
N GLU A 52 13.06 2.95 26.68
CA GLU A 52 12.50 1.98 27.64
C GLU A 52 11.99 0.69 26.96
N THR A 53 12.06 0.59 25.63
CA THR A 53 11.42 -0.47 24.85
C THR A 53 11.97 -1.85 25.21
N GLN A 54 13.28 -1.99 25.44
CA GLN A 54 13.88 -3.28 25.85
C GLN A 54 13.55 -3.70 27.28
N ALA A 55 13.41 -2.74 28.21
CA ALA A 55 13.02 -3.03 29.59
C ALA A 55 11.55 -3.46 29.67
N THR A 56 10.71 -2.81 28.87
CA THR A 56 9.28 -3.13 28.71
C THR A 56 9.10 -4.50 28.02
N GLU A 57 9.90 -4.81 27.00
CA GLU A 57 9.88 -6.10 26.31
C GLU A 57 10.30 -7.25 27.24
N ARG A 58 11.31 -7.06 28.09
CA ARG A 58 11.72 -8.06 29.10
C ARG A 58 10.65 -8.28 30.17
N ARG A 59 9.93 -7.23 30.58
CA ARG A 59 8.83 -7.32 31.55
C ARG A 59 7.60 -8.01 30.94
N ALA A 60 7.30 -7.74 29.66
CA ALA A 60 6.25 -8.42 28.91
C ALA A 60 6.56 -9.93 28.70
N ARG A 61 7.81 -10.28 28.34
CA ARG A 61 8.22 -11.69 28.20
C ARG A 61 8.13 -12.49 29.50
N ARG A 62 8.42 -11.88 30.65
CA ARG A 62 8.25 -12.54 31.98
C ARG A 62 6.78 -12.80 32.31
N ALA A 63 5.87 -11.88 31.96
CA ALA A 63 4.43 -12.05 32.15
C ALA A 63 3.84 -13.16 31.25
N VAL A 64 4.37 -13.34 30.04
CA VAL A 64 3.96 -14.42 29.12
C VAL A 64 4.44 -15.79 29.59
N ASN A 65 5.65 -15.90 30.14
CA ASN A 65 6.17 -17.17 30.64
C ASN A 65 5.45 -17.66 31.92
N SER A 66 5.00 -16.75 32.78
CA SER A 66 4.22 -17.11 33.98
C SER A 66 2.83 -17.67 33.63
N LYS A 67 2.20 -17.21 32.53
CA LYS A 67 0.91 -17.74 32.06
C LYS A 67 1.02 -19.12 31.39
N ARG A 68 2.20 -19.48 30.85
CA ARG A 68 2.47 -20.79 30.22
C ARG A 68 2.67 -21.93 31.23
N ALA A 69 3.13 -21.62 32.45
CA ALA A 69 3.29 -22.62 33.51
C ALA A 69 1.93 -23.09 34.10
N GLY A 70 0.91 -22.21 34.14
CA GLY A 70 -0.41 -22.56 34.66
C GLY A 70 -1.29 -23.39 33.70
N SER A 71 -0.95 -23.43 32.41
CA SER A 71 -1.76 -24.11 31.37
C SER A 71 -1.26 -25.52 31.01
N GLN A 72 -0.17 -26.00 31.63
CA GLN A 72 0.37 -27.35 31.40
C GLN A 72 -0.06 -28.42 32.42
N ILE A 73 -0.86 -28.07 33.43
CA ILE A 73 -1.35 -29.04 34.45
C ILE A 73 -2.73 -29.65 34.07
N SER A 74 -3.43 -29.10 33.06
CA SER A 74 -4.81 -29.52 32.74
C SER A 74 -4.95 -30.49 31.54
N LEU A 75 -3.85 -30.97 30.95
CA LEU A 75 -3.91 -31.76 29.71
C LEU A 75 -3.17 -33.10 29.80
N ALA A 76 -3.27 -33.77 30.95
CA ALA A 76 -2.70 -35.11 31.16
C ALA A 76 -3.70 -36.07 31.80
N THR A 77 -4.94 -36.11 31.33
CA THR A 77 -5.82 -37.28 31.57
C THR A 77 -6.91 -37.33 30.51
N GLN A 78 -6.64 -37.96 29.37
CA GLN A 78 -7.60 -38.69 28.53
C GLN A 78 -6.94 -39.06 27.20
N GLN A 79 -6.25 -40.20 27.17
CA GLN A 79 -6.03 -41.00 25.96
C GLN A 79 -5.55 -42.41 26.34
N SER A 80 -6.52 -43.31 26.53
CA SER A 80 -6.49 -44.74 26.20
C SER A 80 -7.95 -45.20 26.36
N SER A 81 -8.62 -45.93 25.47
CA SER A 81 -8.19 -46.89 24.47
C SER A 81 -9.30 -47.04 23.42
N PHE A 82 -8.95 -47.41 22.19
CA PHE A 82 -9.88 -47.83 21.13
C PHE A 82 -9.72 -49.34 20.87
N SER A 83 -10.75 -49.96 20.30
CA SER A 83 -10.92 -51.36 19.84
C SER A 83 -11.65 -52.23 20.87
N THR A 84 -12.71 -53.00 20.57
CA THR A 84 -13.00 -53.85 19.39
C THR A 84 -14.51 -54.10 19.21
N THR A 85 -14.87 -54.65 18.05
CA THR A 85 -16.18 -55.04 17.51
C THR A 85 -16.88 -56.25 18.14
N SER A 86 -18.22 -56.23 18.02
CA SER A 86 -19.21 -57.28 17.71
C SER A 86 -19.74 -58.28 18.76
N THR A 87 -21.04 -58.59 18.53
CA THR A 87 -21.91 -59.74 18.87
C THR A 87 -22.75 -59.74 20.16
N ASP A 88 -24.07 -59.70 19.91
CA ASP A 88 -25.15 -60.58 20.38
C ASP A 88 -25.93 -60.36 21.70
N GLU A 89 -27.25 -60.36 21.47
CA GLU A 89 -28.36 -60.98 22.21
C GLU A 89 -29.18 -60.24 23.29
N ALA A 90 -30.50 -60.40 23.07
CA ALA A 90 -31.63 -60.53 24.00
C ALA A 90 -32.35 -59.28 24.57
N SER A 91 -33.52 -59.01 23.98
CA SER A 91 -34.77 -58.47 24.57
C SER A 91 -35.24 -59.30 25.80
N PRO A 92 -36.28 -58.95 26.61
CA PRO A 92 -37.44 -58.08 26.28
C PRO A 92 -38.08 -57.20 27.40
N GLU A 93 -38.98 -56.31 26.94
CA GLU A 93 -40.27 -55.90 27.52
C GLU A 93 -40.41 -55.40 28.98
N ARG A 94 -40.93 -54.17 29.14
CA ARG A 94 -42.28 -53.92 29.71
C ARG A 94 -42.71 -52.44 29.60
N SER A 95 -43.97 -52.28 29.23
CA SER A 95 -44.70 -51.03 28.94
C SER A 95 -45.20 -50.31 30.22
N PRO A 96 -46.11 -49.33 30.14
CA PRO A 96 -45.86 -47.91 30.38
C PRO A 96 -46.51 -47.42 31.69
N THR A 97 -46.10 -46.25 32.21
CA THR A 97 -46.90 -45.56 33.24
C THR A 97 -47.28 -44.18 32.76
N LEU A 98 -48.59 -44.03 32.56
CA LEU A 98 -49.31 -42.82 32.25
C LEU A 98 -49.26 -41.88 33.47
N ILE A 99 -48.74 -40.66 33.28
CA ILE A 99 -49.02 -39.53 34.16
C ILE A 99 -49.75 -38.49 33.31
N ALA A 100 -51.01 -38.23 33.68
CA ALA A 100 -51.87 -37.22 33.08
C ALA A 100 -51.33 -35.80 33.38
N PRO A 101 -51.59 -34.81 32.51
CA PRO A 101 -51.11 -33.44 32.71
C PRO A 101 -52.01 -32.69 33.69
N ASN A 102 -51.37 -31.93 34.59
CA ASN A 102 -52.05 -30.96 35.44
C ASN A 102 -52.48 -29.75 34.59
N PRO A 103 -53.76 -29.36 34.56
CA PRO A 103 -54.20 -28.14 33.88
C PRO A 103 -54.04 -26.99 34.89
N ASP A 104 -53.10 -26.07 34.63
CA ASP A 104 -53.14 -24.65 35.11
C ASP A 104 -51.75 -24.00 35.21
N GLN A 105 -50.87 -24.18 34.21
CA GLN A 105 -49.72 -23.28 34.06
C GLN A 105 -49.48 -22.86 32.61
N ASP A 106 -49.87 -21.61 32.34
CA ASP A 106 -49.32 -20.68 31.35
C ASP A 106 -49.30 -21.08 29.87
N LEU A 107 -50.44 -20.80 29.22
CA LEU A 107 -50.61 -20.63 27.77
C LEU A 107 -49.82 -19.46 27.14
N SER A 108 -48.74 -18.98 27.76
CA SER A 108 -47.91 -17.86 27.25
C SER A 108 -46.59 -18.30 26.60
N LYS A 109 -46.35 -19.60 26.43
CA LYS A 109 -45.16 -20.15 25.72
C LYS A 109 -45.47 -20.83 24.38
N ALA A 110 -46.61 -20.53 23.77
CA ALA A 110 -46.89 -20.95 22.40
C ALA A 110 -46.64 -19.78 21.42
N ILE A 111 -45.77 -20.05 20.45
CA ILE A 111 -45.43 -19.21 19.28
C ILE A 111 -44.44 -18.07 19.59
N SER A 112 -43.18 -18.42 19.83
CA SER A 112 -42.10 -17.59 19.27
C SER A 112 -42.33 -17.55 17.75
N PRO A 113 -42.43 -16.38 17.11
CA PRO A 113 -42.55 -16.33 15.67
C PRO A 113 -41.33 -17.04 15.10
N LEU A 114 -41.58 -18.08 14.29
CA LEU A 114 -40.61 -18.62 13.34
C LEU A 114 -39.86 -17.44 12.75
N GLY A 115 -38.53 -17.43 12.92
CA GLY A 115 -37.69 -16.29 12.62
C GLY A 115 -38.10 -15.64 11.30
N ALA A 116 -38.29 -14.32 11.32
CA ALA A 116 -38.68 -13.56 10.13
C ALA A 116 -37.88 -14.05 8.91
N PRO A 117 -38.52 -14.31 7.76
CA PRO A 117 -37.85 -14.88 6.60
C PRO A 117 -36.61 -14.04 6.26
N SER A 118 -35.42 -14.59 6.53
CA SER A 118 -34.17 -13.90 6.24
C SER A 118 -33.80 -14.15 4.80
N ILE A 119 -33.61 -13.08 4.03
CA ILE A 119 -33.08 -13.16 2.66
C ILE A 119 -31.76 -13.95 2.70
N PRO A 120 -31.56 -15.00 1.88
CA PRO A 120 -30.30 -15.75 1.86
C PRO A 120 -29.10 -14.81 1.68
N LEU A 121 -27.97 -15.10 2.34
CA LEU A 121 -26.77 -14.25 2.29
C LEU A 121 -26.25 -14.09 0.85
N GLU A 122 -26.44 -15.12 0.04
CA GLU A 122 -26.09 -15.15 -1.38
C GLU A 122 -26.89 -14.14 -2.20
N GLN A 123 -28.13 -13.82 -1.79
CA GLN A 123 -28.96 -12.78 -2.41
C GLN A 123 -28.67 -11.39 -1.83
N GLN A 124 -28.25 -11.29 -0.57
CA GLN A 124 -27.84 -10.03 0.05
C GLN A 124 -26.51 -9.50 -0.51
N ALA A 125 -25.58 -10.40 -0.84
CA ALA A 125 -24.23 -10.05 -1.28
C ALA A 125 -24.20 -9.14 -2.53
N PRO A 126 -24.91 -9.45 -3.64
CA PRO A 126 -25.02 -8.56 -4.79
C PRO A 126 -25.53 -7.16 -4.45
N CYS A 127 -26.60 -7.07 -3.63
CA CYS A 127 -27.18 -5.79 -3.21
C CYS A 127 -26.19 -4.98 -2.37
N PHE A 128 -25.50 -5.65 -1.43
CA PHE A 128 -24.46 -5.02 -0.62
C PHE A 128 -23.34 -4.46 -1.50
N PHE A 129 -22.86 -5.24 -2.47
CA PHE A 129 -21.78 -4.81 -3.37
C PHE A 129 -22.20 -3.59 -4.18
N VAL A 130 -23.38 -3.64 -4.81
CA VAL A 130 -23.90 -2.55 -5.64
C VAL A 130 -24.06 -1.26 -4.81
N SER A 131 -24.63 -1.36 -3.61
CA SER A 131 -24.84 -0.19 -2.74
C SER A 131 -23.52 0.48 -2.30
N ASN A 132 -22.46 -0.31 -2.11
CA ASN A 132 -21.20 0.14 -1.52
C ASN A 132 -20.09 0.47 -2.53
N PHE A 133 -20.09 -0.15 -3.71
CA PHE A 133 -19.00 -0.05 -4.68
C PHE A 133 -19.39 0.50 -6.05
N VAL A 134 -20.68 0.46 -6.42
CA VAL A 134 -21.13 0.93 -7.73
C VAL A 134 -21.55 2.40 -7.63
N ILE A 135 -20.97 3.23 -8.50
CA ILE A 135 -21.36 4.63 -8.69
C ILE A 135 -22.01 4.73 -10.06
N ALA A 136 -23.28 5.10 -10.11
CA ALA A 136 -23.96 5.39 -11.37
C ALA A 136 -23.44 6.72 -11.95
N PRO A 137 -23.22 6.81 -13.26
CA PRO A 137 -22.82 8.06 -13.90
C PRO A 137 -23.93 9.11 -13.73
N ARG A 138 -23.53 10.36 -13.43
CA ARG A 138 -24.42 11.54 -13.46
C ARG A 138 -24.06 12.40 -14.69
N LEU A 139 -24.89 13.41 -14.99
CA LEU A 139 -24.69 14.28 -16.17
C LEU A 139 -23.26 14.82 -16.31
N GLU A 140 -22.56 15.04 -15.18
CA GLU A 140 -21.22 15.64 -15.15
C GLU A 140 -20.14 14.75 -14.51
N THR A 141 -20.50 13.60 -13.90
CA THR A 141 -19.55 12.75 -13.16
C THR A 141 -19.53 11.31 -13.67
N ARG A 142 -18.31 10.75 -13.76
CA ARG A 142 -18.07 9.39 -14.24
C ARG A 142 -18.63 8.36 -13.25
N GLY A 143 -19.20 7.27 -13.78
CA GLY A 143 -19.56 6.10 -12.99
C GLY A 143 -18.33 5.29 -12.56
N TYR A 144 -18.53 4.37 -11.62
CA TYR A 144 -17.55 3.37 -11.21
C TYR A 144 -18.24 2.01 -11.11
N PHE A 145 -17.72 1.00 -11.81
CA PHE A 145 -18.38 -0.30 -11.99
C PHE A 145 -19.82 -0.24 -12.54
N ASP A 146 -20.17 0.85 -13.22
CA ASP A 146 -21.49 1.09 -13.80
C ASP A 146 -21.86 0.13 -14.94
N PHE A 147 -20.86 -0.52 -15.55
CA PHE A 147 -21.03 -1.58 -16.54
C PHE A 147 -21.60 -2.89 -15.96
N LEU A 148 -21.48 -3.14 -14.66
CA LEU A 148 -21.81 -4.45 -14.07
C LEU A 148 -23.29 -4.80 -14.20
N LEU A 149 -24.19 -3.91 -13.74
CA LEU A 149 -25.62 -4.21 -13.71
C LEU A 149 -26.22 -4.45 -15.10
N PRO A 150 -25.93 -3.63 -16.13
CA PRO A 150 -26.39 -3.91 -17.49
C PRO A 150 -25.88 -5.25 -18.02
N MET A 151 -24.61 -5.58 -17.77
CA MET A 151 -24.00 -6.81 -18.28
C MET A 151 -24.54 -8.06 -17.58
N LEU A 152 -24.69 -8.04 -16.25
CA LEU A 152 -25.18 -9.19 -15.49
C LEU A 152 -26.61 -9.59 -15.87
N LYS A 153 -27.44 -8.66 -16.38
CA LYS A 153 -28.79 -8.97 -16.88
C LYS A 153 -28.79 -9.85 -18.13
N SER A 154 -27.74 -9.79 -18.95
CA SER A 154 -27.60 -10.57 -20.18
C SER A 154 -26.79 -11.86 -20.01
N GLU A 155 -26.24 -12.09 -18.82
CA GLU A 155 -25.32 -13.21 -18.55
C GLU A 155 -26.04 -14.38 -17.88
N SER A 156 -25.58 -15.60 -18.16
CA SER A 156 -26.06 -16.77 -17.42
C SER A 156 -25.47 -16.81 -16.01
N ALA A 157 -26.18 -17.43 -15.07
CA ALA A 157 -25.72 -17.53 -13.67
C ALA A 157 -24.36 -18.22 -13.50
N ASN A 158 -23.98 -19.09 -14.45
CA ASN A 158 -22.73 -19.84 -14.45
C ASN A 158 -21.66 -19.24 -15.38
N SER A 159 -21.90 -18.06 -15.96
CA SER A 159 -20.88 -17.40 -16.77
C SER A 159 -19.70 -16.96 -15.90
N HIS A 160 -18.52 -16.83 -16.52
CA HIS A 160 -17.31 -16.39 -15.82
C HIS A 160 -17.48 -15.02 -15.16
N LEU A 161 -18.26 -14.10 -15.76
CA LEU A 161 -18.58 -12.81 -15.15
C LEU A 161 -19.50 -12.99 -13.92
N SER A 162 -20.58 -13.76 -14.04
CA SER A 162 -21.51 -14.00 -12.93
C SER A 162 -20.82 -14.67 -11.73
N LEU A 163 -19.94 -15.64 -12.00
CA LEU A 163 -19.14 -16.31 -10.97
C LEU A 163 -18.16 -15.33 -10.30
N ALA A 164 -17.44 -14.52 -11.09
CA ALA A 164 -16.47 -13.55 -10.55
C ALA A 164 -17.15 -12.46 -9.71
N PHE A 165 -18.28 -11.93 -10.19
CA PHE A 165 -19.08 -10.96 -9.46
C PHE A 165 -19.63 -11.55 -8.16
N SER A 166 -20.17 -12.77 -8.21
CA SER A 166 -20.68 -13.46 -7.02
C SER A 166 -19.58 -13.69 -5.98
N ALA A 167 -18.38 -14.06 -6.41
CA ALA A 167 -17.23 -14.21 -5.53
C ALA A 167 -16.89 -12.92 -4.79
N VAL A 168 -16.73 -11.80 -5.51
CA VAL A 168 -16.34 -10.53 -4.88
C VAL A 168 -17.47 -9.94 -4.04
N ALA A 169 -18.72 -10.11 -4.44
CA ALA A 169 -19.88 -9.67 -3.67
C ALA A 169 -19.99 -10.43 -2.33
N MET A 170 -19.83 -11.75 -2.35
CA MET A 170 -19.84 -12.58 -1.13
C MET A 170 -18.66 -12.25 -0.22
N ALA A 171 -17.44 -12.12 -0.78
CA ALA A 171 -16.27 -11.73 0.01
C ALA A 171 -16.44 -10.36 0.66
N SER A 172 -17.02 -9.40 -0.07
CA SER A 172 -17.26 -8.04 0.45
C SER A 172 -18.25 -8.05 1.61
N LEU A 173 -19.35 -8.80 1.48
CA LEU A 173 -20.34 -8.93 2.55
C LEU A 173 -19.77 -9.71 3.75
N ALA A 174 -18.98 -10.75 3.50
CA ALA A 174 -18.31 -11.51 4.56
C ALA A 174 -17.34 -10.64 5.36
N ASN A 175 -16.65 -9.70 4.72
CA ASN A 175 -15.72 -8.79 5.39
C ASN A 175 -16.40 -7.65 6.16
N ARG A 176 -17.71 -7.44 5.99
CA ARG A 176 -18.46 -6.45 6.78
C ARG A 176 -18.42 -6.84 8.27
N PRO A 177 -18.16 -5.90 9.18
CA PRO A 177 -18.21 -6.16 10.61
C PRO A 177 -19.55 -6.77 11.02
N ASN A 178 -19.50 -7.78 11.90
CA ASN A 178 -20.67 -8.44 12.49
C ASN A 178 -21.57 -9.22 11.50
N THR A 179 -21.09 -9.56 10.30
CA THR A 179 -21.83 -10.43 9.37
C THR A 179 -22.01 -11.84 9.96
N LYS A 180 -23.27 -12.24 10.17
CA LYS A 180 -23.61 -13.63 10.56
C LYS A 180 -23.19 -14.59 9.45
N GLY A 181 -22.55 -15.71 9.81
CA GLY A 181 -22.11 -16.71 8.84
C GLY A 181 -20.88 -16.32 8.01
N GLN A 182 -20.14 -15.26 8.41
CA GLN A 182 -18.96 -14.75 7.70
C GLN A 182 -18.01 -15.84 7.19
N ARG A 183 -17.64 -16.83 8.02
CA ARG A 183 -16.70 -17.89 7.63
C ARG A 183 -17.23 -18.75 6.49
N MET A 184 -18.51 -19.11 6.55
CA MET A 184 -19.17 -19.91 5.52
C MET A 184 -19.30 -19.12 4.23
N LEU A 185 -19.73 -17.86 4.32
CA LEU A 185 -19.88 -16.97 3.17
C LEU A 185 -18.53 -16.70 2.48
N PHE A 186 -17.46 -16.51 3.25
CA PHE A 186 -16.12 -16.35 2.69
C PHE A 186 -15.61 -17.64 2.03
N SER A 187 -15.89 -18.81 2.62
CA SER A 187 -15.59 -20.11 2.00
C SER A 187 -16.32 -20.29 0.66
N GLN A 188 -17.62 -19.94 0.60
CA GLN A 188 -18.38 -19.92 -0.64
C GLN A 188 -17.80 -18.93 -1.66
N ALA A 189 -17.37 -17.74 -1.21
CA ALA A 189 -16.73 -16.74 -2.04
C ALA A 189 -15.45 -17.28 -2.71
N ILE A 190 -14.59 -17.97 -1.96
CA ILE A 190 -13.39 -18.66 -2.48
C ILE A 190 -13.79 -19.75 -3.50
N GLY A 191 -14.86 -20.51 -3.21
CA GLY A 191 -15.39 -21.49 -4.14
C GLY A 191 -15.83 -20.88 -5.47
N GLN A 192 -16.55 -19.75 -5.43
CA GLN A 192 -16.96 -19.01 -6.62
C GLN A 192 -15.76 -18.39 -7.36
N TYR A 193 -14.80 -17.84 -6.61
CA TYR A 193 -13.56 -17.30 -7.17
C TYR A 193 -12.78 -18.37 -7.96
N THR A 194 -12.66 -19.58 -7.39
CA THR A 194 -11.99 -20.71 -8.05
C THR A 194 -12.70 -21.14 -9.32
N LYS A 195 -14.05 -21.21 -9.29
CA LYS A 195 -14.86 -21.50 -10.49
C LYS A 195 -14.71 -20.40 -11.54
N ALA A 196 -14.72 -19.14 -11.12
CA ALA A 196 -14.54 -17.98 -11.99
C ALA A 196 -13.17 -17.97 -12.67
N LEU A 197 -12.09 -18.30 -11.94
CA LEU A 197 -10.75 -18.46 -12.51
C LEU A 197 -10.72 -19.55 -13.59
N LYS A 198 -11.32 -20.72 -13.32
CA LYS A 198 -11.39 -21.81 -14.30
C LYS A 198 -12.19 -21.41 -15.54
N ALA A 199 -13.37 -20.82 -15.36
CA ALA A 199 -14.24 -20.38 -16.44
C ALA A 199 -13.61 -19.25 -17.27
N THR A 200 -12.96 -18.29 -16.62
CA THR A 200 -12.24 -17.19 -17.29
C THR A 200 -11.06 -17.72 -18.10
N ASN A 201 -10.29 -18.68 -17.56
CA ASN A 201 -9.22 -19.34 -18.32
C ASN A 201 -9.74 -20.04 -19.58
N LEU A 202 -10.86 -20.75 -19.48
CA LEU A 202 -11.50 -21.38 -20.64
C LEU A 202 -11.96 -20.33 -21.67
N ALA A 203 -12.56 -19.23 -21.20
CA ALA A 203 -12.97 -18.12 -22.07
C ALA A 203 -11.77 -17.47 -22.80
N LEU A 204 -10.62 -17.35 -22.13
CA LEU A 204 -9.38 -16.81 -22.71
C LEU A 204 -8.76 -17.74 -23.76
N GLN A 205 -8.95 -19.05 -23.63
CA GLN A 205 -8.51 -20.06 -24.61
C GLN A 205 -9.45 -20.16 -25.82
N THR A 206 -10.68 -19.66 -25.70
CA THR A 206 -11.69 -19.76 -26.76
C THR A 206 -11.73 -18.47 -27.60
N PRO A 207 -11.40 -18.50 -28.91
CA PRO A 207 -11.32 -17.28 -29.73
C PRO A 207 -12.57 -16.42 -29.73
N ALA A 208 -13.75 -17.04 -29.67
CA ALA A 208 -15.05 -16.33 -29.63
C ALA A 208 -15.27 -15.54 -28.34
N HIS A 209 -14.71 -15.99 -27.20
CA HIS A 209 -14.96 -15.41 -25.88
C HIS A 209 -13.81 -14.54 -25.38
N GLN A 210 -12.59 -14.77 -25.88
CA GLN A 210 -11.37 -14.14 -25.41
C GLN A 210 -11.49 -12.62 -25.35
N LYS A 211 -12.05 -11.97 -26.39
CA LYS A 211 -12.10 -10.50 -26.55
C LYS A 211 -13.42 -9.85 -26.08
N THR A 212 -14.32 -10.62 -25.47
CA THR A 212 -15.64 -10.12 -25.08
C THR A 212 -15.56 -9.19 -23.87
N ASP A 213 -16.56 -8.32 -23.76
CA ASP A 213 -16.73 -7.41 -22.63
C ASP A 213 -16.86 -8.21 -21.31
N ALA A 214 -17.59 -9.33 -21.33
CA ALA A 214 -17.78 -10.22 -20.19
C ALA A 214 -16.45 -10.77 -19.66
N THR A 215 -15.54 -11.18 -20.55
CA THR A 215 -14.21 -11.67 -20.16
C THR A 215 -13.38 -10.58 -19.49
N LEU A 216 -13.39 -9.35 -20.01
CA LEU A 216 -12.67 -8.26 -19.37
C LEU A 216 -13.29 -7.86 -18.02
N ALA A 217 -14.62 -7.80 -17.94
CA ALA A 217 -15.34 -7.53 -16.70
C ALA A 217 -15.04 -8.60 -15.63
N ALA A 218 -14.98 -9.88 -16.01
CA ALA A 218 -14.63 -10.96 -15.09
C ALA A 218 -13.21 -10.80 -14.53
N ILE A 219 -12.23 -10.44 -15.39
CA ILE A 219 -10.85 -10.17 -14.95
C ILE A 219 -10.80 -8.99 -13.95
N LEU A 220 -11.57 -7.92 -14.19
CA LEU A 220 -11.67 -6.80 -13.26
C LEU A 220 -12.29 -7.21 -11.91
N MET A 221 -13.32 -8.05 -11.93
CA MET A 221 -13.96 -8.57 -10.70
C MET A 221 -13.03 -9.53 -9.94
N LEU A 222 -12.26 -10.37 -10.63
CA LEU A 222 -11.22 -11.20 -10.02
C LEU A 222 -10.12 -10.33 -9.39
N GLY A 223 -9.66 -9.29 -10.08
CA GLY A 223 -8.72 -8.32 -9.52
C GLY A 223 -9.28 -7.58 -8.29
N PHE A 224 -10.57 -7.23 -8.30
CA PHE A 224 -11.22 -6.60 -7.16
C PHE A 224 -11.45 -7.58 -5.99
N PHE A 225 -11.67 -8.86 -6.28
CA PHE A 225 -11.67 -9.92 -5.26
C PHE A 225 -10.34 -9.92 -4.50
N GLU A 226 -9.20 -9.79 -5.18
CA GLU A 226 -7.91 -9.67 -4.50
C GLU A 226 -7.86 -8.43 -3.59
N THR A 227 -8.42 -7.28 -3.99
CA THR A 227 -8.48 -6.08 -3.15
C THR A 227 -9.29 -6.30 -1.87
N VAL A 228 -10.39 -7.05 -1.96
CA VAL A 228 -11.29 -7.34 -0.83
C VAL A 228 -10.73 -8.45 0.05
N ALA A 229 -10.25 -9.55 -0.54
CA ALA A 229 -9.91 -10.78 0.15
C ALA A 229 -8.42 -10.92 0.50
N SER A 230 -7.54 -10.01 0.06
CA SER A 230 -6.07 -10.07 0.28
C SER A 230 -5.68 -10.55 1.67
N GLU A 231 -4.91 -11.64 1.75
CA GLU A 231 -4.25 -12.08 2.98
C GLU A 231 -2.85 -11.47 3.15
N LYS A 232 -2.25 -11.67 4.33
CA LYS A 232 -1.10 -10.92 4.87
C LYS A 232 0.18 -10.86 4.01
N SER A 233 0.31 -11.63 2.92
CA SER A 233 1.60 -11.78 2.22
C SER A 233 1.56 -11.59 0.70
N ASN A 234 0.42 -11.46 0.02
CA ASN A 234 0.40 -11.40 -1.45
C ASN A 234 -0.09 -10.05 -2.00
N ALA A 235 0.70 -9.00 -1.79
CA ALA A 235 0.45 -7.68 -2.39
C ALA A 235 0.43 -7.71 -3.95
N MET A 236 0.93 -8.78 -4.58
CA MET A 236 1.14 -8.87 -6.02
C MET A 236 -0.02 -9.50 -6.80
N ALA A 237 -0.98 -10.16 -6.14
CA ALA A 237 -2.08 -10.85 -6.84
C ALA A 237 -2.92 -9.89 -7.69
N TRP A 238 -3.27 -8.73 -7.13
CA TRP A 238 -3.98 -7.67 -7.86
C TRP A 238 -3.20 -7.18 -9.10
N TYR A 239 -1.88 -7.01 -9.00
CA TYR A 239 -1.04 -6.55 -10.13
C TYR A 239 -1.13 -7.49 -11.33
N SER A 240 -1.16 -8.81 -11.12
CA SER A 240 -1.26 -9.79 -12.20
C SER A 240 -2.57 -9.69 -12.98
N HIS A 241 -3.69 -9.44 -12.28
CA HIS A 241 -4.98 -9.22 -12.94
C HIS A 241 -5.01 -7.92 -13.74
N VAL A 242 -4.41 -6.85 -13.21
CA VAL A 242 -4.28 -5.57 -13.93
C VAL A 242 -3.43 -5.75 -15.19
N ASP A 243 -2.28 -6.41 -15.10
CA ASP A 243 -1.41 -6.67 -16.26
C ASP A 243 -2.16 -7.52 -17.32
N GLY A 244 -2.91 -8.55 -16.91
CA GLY A 244 -3.77 -9.33 -17.81
C GLY A 244 -4.87 -8.51 -18.48
N ALA A 245 -5.54 -7.63 -17.73
CA ALA A 245 -6.58 -6.74 -18.25
C ALA A 245 -6.02 -5.75 -19.29
N VAL A 246 -4.82 -5.21 -19.04
CA VAL A 246 -4.10 -4.32 -19.97
C VAL A 246 -3.79 -5.05 -21.29
N GLN A 247 -3.29 -6.29 -21.23
CA GLN A 247 -3.05 -7.08 -22.45
C GLN A 247 -4.36 -7.34 -23.21
N LEU A 248 -5.45 -7.61 -22.51
CA LEU A 248 -6.73 -7.84 -23.17
C LEU A 248 -7.28 -6.57 -23.84
N VAL A 249 -7.12 -5.41 -23.20
CA VAL A 249 -7.45 -4.11 -23.80
C VAL A 249 -6.63 -3.89 -25.08
N LYS A 250 -5.33 -4.20 -25.07
CA LYS A 250 -4.48 -4.18 -26.27
C LYS A 250 -5.03 -5.10 -27.38
N MET A 251 -5.41 -6.32 -27.04
CA MET A 251 -5.96 -7.30 -28.01
C MET A 251 -7.32 -6.93 -28.59
N ARG A 252 -8.17 -6.24 -27.82
CA ARG A 252 -9.48 -5.70 -28.24
C ARG A 252 -9.34 -4.48 -29.14
N GLY A 253 -8.27 -3.69 -28.97
CA GLY A 253 -7.97 -2.51 -29.77
C GLY A 253 -9.01 -1.39 -29.60
N ARG A 254 -8.96 -0.35 -30.44
CA ARG A 254 -9.83 0.83 -30.29
C ARG A 254 -11.32 0.59 -30.56
N LYS A 255 -11.69 -0.54 -31.18
CA LYS A 255 -13.10 -0.88 -31.46
C LYS A 255 -13.95 -0.94 -30.17
N GLN A 256 -13.34 -1.28 -29.04
CA GLN A 256 -14.02 -1.33 -27.73
C GLN A 256 -14.53 0.04 -27.26
N LEU A 257 -13.97 1.16 -27.75
CA LEU A 257 -14.36 2.51 -27.36
C LEU A 257 -15.68 2.97 -28.00
N ARG A 258 -16.20 2.19 -28.96
CA ARG A 258 -17.42 2.50 -29.71
C ARG A 258 -18.70 2.15 -28.94
N THR A 259 -18.63 1.21 -28.00
CA THR A 259 -19.79 0.80 -27.18
C THR A 259 -19.70 1.43 -25.79
N LYS A 260 -20.86 1.68 -25.16
CA LYS A 260 -20.91 2.23 -23.79
C LYS A 260 -20.23 1.29 -22.78
N ALA A 261 -20.49 -0.02 -22.87
CA ALA A 261 -19.89 -1.03 -21.99
C ALA A 261 -18.37 -1.12 -22.20
N GLY A 262 -17.92 -1.22 -23.46
CA GLY A 262 -16.50 -1.30 -23.79
C GLY A 262 -15.73 -0.05 -23.36
N TYR A 263 -16.31 1.15 -23.49
CA TYR A 263 -15.72 2.40 -23.01
C TYR A 263 -15.61 2.44 -21.49
N SER A 264 -16.66 2.03 -20.76
CA SER A 264 -16.67 2.00 -19.29
C SER A 264 -15.64 1.01 -18.74
N LEU A 265 -15.53 -0.17 -19.37
CA LEU A 265 -14.49 -1.16 -19.07
C LEU A 265 -13.08 -0.64 -19.35
N PHE A 266 -12.88 0.04 -20.48
CA PHE A 266 -11.61 0.66 -20.82
C PHE A 266 -11.17 1.68 -19.75
N ILE A 267 -12.08 2.56 -19.31
CA ILE A 267 -11.80 3.52 -18.23
C ILE A 267 -11.41 2.79 -16.95
N ALA A 268 -12.14 1.74 -16.56
CA ALA A 268 -11.86 0.97 -15.35
C ALA A 268 -10.46 0.32 -15.41
N VAL A 269 -10.10 -0.31 -16.53
CA VAL A 269 -8.74 -0.87 -16.72
C VAL A 269 -7.69 0.23 -16.67
N ARG A 270 -7.92 1.36 -17.35
CA ARG A 270 -6.99 2.50 -17.35
C ARG A 270 -6.72 3.00 -15.94
N GLN A 271 -7.75 3.16 -15.11
CA GLN A 271 -7.59 3.61 -13.72
C GLN A 271 -6.75 2.64 -12.90
N GLN A 272 -7.03 1.33 -12.99
CA GLN A 272 -6.27 0.31 -12.26
C GLN A 272 -4.82 0.21 -12.76
N MET A 273 -4.61 0.31 -14.07
CA MET A 273 -3.29 0.34 -14.69
C MET A 273 -2.47 1.54 -14.20
N LEU A 274 -3.05 2.75 -14.18
CA LEU A 274 -2.35 3.96 -13.74
C LEU A 274 -1.82 3.82 -12.32
N VAL A 275 -2.63 3.27 -11.41
CA VAL A 275 -2.20 2.98 -10.04
C VAL A 275 -1.02 1.98 -10.03
N SER A 276 -1.09 0.91 -10.83
CA SER A 276 -0.04 -0.11 -10.94
C SER A 276 1.28 0.46 -11.46
N VAL A 277 1.26 1.21 -12.57
CA VAL A 277 2.47 1.76 -13.20
C VAL A 277 3.11 2.87 -12.36
N LEU A 278 2.30 3.71 -11.71
CA LEU A 278 2.80 4.74 -10.78
C LEU A 278 3.38 4.12 -9.50
N SER A 279 2.76 3.09 -8.93
CA SER A 279 3.28 2.47 -7.71
C SER A 279 4.53 1.61 -7.97
N GLY A 280 4.57 0.93 -9.11
CA GLY A 280 5.63 -0.01 -9.47
C GLY A 280 6.76 0.54 -10.34
N SER A 281 6.69 1.78 -10.83
CA SER A 281 7.59 2.30 -11.87
C SER A 281 7.67 1.37 -13.10
N LYS A 282 6.53 0.83 -13.53
CA LYS A 282 6.47 -0.08 -14.69
C LYS A 282 6.26 0.70 -15.99
N PRO A 283 6.81 0.24 -17.14
CA PRO A 283 6.51 0.80 -18.44
C PRO A 283 5.01 0.80 -18.75
N LEU A 284 4.53 1.89 -19.36
CA LEU A 284 3.16 1.99 -19.83
C LEU A 284 3.00 1.20 -21.14
N THR A 285 2.33 0.06 -21.08
CA THR A 285 2.10 -0.78 -22.27
C THR A 285 1.33 0.03 -23.31
N MET A 286 1.79 0.08 -24.57
CA MET A 286 1.26 0.91 -25.67
C MET A 286 1.56 2.42 -25.62
N GLY A 287 2.21 2.92 -24.56
CA GLY A 287 2.60 4.34 -24.41
C GLY A 287 1.43 5.28 -24.10
N ALA A 288 1.75 6.49 -23.63
CA ALA A 288 0.76 7.46 -23.16
C ALA A 288 -0.26 7.83 -24.25
N GLU A 289 0.20 8.08 -25.47
CA GLU A 289 -0.64 8.49 -26.62
C GLU A 289 -1.81 7.54 -26.86
N TRP A 290 -1.59 6.24 -26.68
CA TRP A 290 -2.64 5.27 -26.90
C TRP A 290 -3.75 5.36 -25.84
N TRP A 291 -3.36 5.56 -24.58
CA TRP A 291 -4.27 5.60 -23.43
C TRP A 291 -4.99 6.93 -23.23
N ILE A 292 -4.51 8.00 -23.87
CA ILE A 292 -5.12 9.33 -23.81
C ILE A 292 -5.92 9.69 -25.04
N ALA A 293 -5.89 8.90 -26.12
CA ALA A 293 -6.49 9.30 -27.41
C ALA A 293 -8.01 9.52 -27.43
N ASP A 294 -8.75 9.20 -26.36
CA ASP A 294 -10.20 9.39 -26.23
C ASP A 294 -10.61 10.78 -25.68
N ILE A 295 -9.86 11.83 -26.04
CA ILE A 295 -9.87 13.15 -25.36
C ILE A 295 -11.22 13.87 -25.32
N GLU A 296 -12.10 13.60 -26.27
CA GLU A 296 -13.24 14.46 -26.57
C GLU A 296 -14.39 14.38 -25.56
N LYS A 297 -14.40 13.42 -24.61
CA LYS A 297 -15.58 13.15 -23.76
C LYS A 297 -15.53 13.72 -22.34
N ASP A 298 -14.36 14.07 -21.81
CA ASP A 298 -14.21 14.64 -20.46
C ASP A 298 -13.03 15.60 -20.40
N LYS A 299 -13.32 16.90 -20.49
CA LYS A 299 -12.29 17.93 -20.60
C LYS A 299 -11.50 18.15 -19.31
N ILE A 300 -12.11 17.92 -18.13
CA ILE A 300 -11.47 18.21 -16.84
C ILE A 300 -10.74 16.97 -16.31
N GLY A 301 -11.42 15.83 -16.25
CA GLY A 301 -10.86 14.60 -15.69
C GLY A 301 -9.77 13.96 -16.56
N ILE A 302 -9.69 14.31 -17.85
CA ILE A 302 -8.66 13.76 -18.71
C ILE A 302 -7.27 14.29 -18.42
N PHE A 303 -7.14 15.53 -17.96
CA PHE A 303 -5.84 16.07 -17.59
C PHE A 303 -5.14 15.18 -16.54
N ILE A 304 -5.89 14.68 -15.56
CA ILE A 304 -5.36 13.75 -14.55
C ILE A 304 -4.83 12.47 -15.18
N THR A 305 -5.53 11.96 -16.19
CA THR A 305 -5.11 10.75 -16.92
C THR A 305 -3.84 11.02 -17.73
N TYR A 306 -3.81 12.14 -18.45
CA TYR A 306 -2.63 12.62 -19.19
C TYR A 306 -1.42 12.74 -18.27
N LEU A 307 -1.57 13.49 -17.18
CA LEU A 307 -0.54 13.71 -16.19
C LEU A 307 -0.02 12.38 -15.63
N SER A 308 -0.91 11.50 -15.20
CA SER A 308 -0.54 10.20 -14.63
C SER A 308 0.26 9.34 -15.62
N CYS A 309 -0.12 9.33 -16.90
CA CYS A 309 0.64 8.65 -17.96
C CYS A 309 2.04 9.26 -18.13
N ARG A 310 2.15 10.60 -18.20
CA ARG A 310 3.44 11.29 -18.37
C ARG A 310 4.37 11.11 -17.18
N VAL A 311 3.82 11.15 -15.96
CA VAL A 311 4.59 10.86 -14.74
C VAL A 311 5.09 9.42 -14.72
N ALA A 312 4.29 8.46 -15.18
CA ALA A 312 4.73 7.08 -15.30
C ALA A 312 5.90 6.92 -16.29
N GLU A 313 5.80 7.53 -17.48
CA GLU A 313 6.87 7.55 -18.49
C GLU A 313 8.14 8.22 -17.95
N LEU A 314 8.01 9.40 -17.35
CA LEU A 314 9.12 10.14 -16.73
C LEU A 314 9.85 9.31 -15.68
N ARG A 315 9.12 8.58 -14.84
CA ARG A 315 9.73 7.75 -13.78
C ARG A 315 10.45 6.54 -14.31
N VAL A 316 9.96 5.92 -15.39
CA VAL A 316 10.63 4.80 -16.05
C VAL A 316 11.91 5.30 -16.72
N GLU A 317 11.82 6.40 -17.47
CA GLU A 317 12.97 7.02 -18.10
C GLU A 317 14.04 7.42 -17.07
N LEU A 318 13.63 8.08 -15.98
CA LEU A 318 14.53 8.45 -14.90
C LEU A 318 15.19 7.22 -14.25
N ASN A 319 14.42 6.16 -14.00
CA ASN A 319 15.00 4.93 -13.44
C ASN A 319 16.08 4.34 -14.35
N ASN A 320 15.83 4.30 -15.66
CA ASN A 320 16.79 3.81 -16.64
C ASN A 320 18.02 4.73 -16.75
N ALA A 321 17.80 6.06 -16.75
CA ALA A 321 18.88 7.04 -16.80
C ALA A 321 19.79 6.91 -15.58
N LEU A 322 19.24 6.95 -14.37
CA LEU A 322 20.06 6.92 -13.15
C LEU A 322 20.72 5.56 -12.89
N SER A 323 20.20 4.47 -13.49
CA SER A 323 20.81 3.15 -13.40
C SER A 323 21.89 2.91 -14.46
N THR A 324 21.97 3.69 -15.55
CA THR A 324 22.90 3.40 -16.66
C THR A 324 23.86 4.54 -17.00
N PHE A 325 23.50 5.78 -16.69
CA PHE A 325 24.28 6.93 -17.13
C PHE A 325 25.57 7.08 -16.33
N PRO A 326 26.73 7.25 -16.98
CA PRO A 326 27.93 7.70 -16.32
C PRO A 326 27.80 9.20 -15.97
N ARG A 327 28.44 9.64 -14.89
CA ARG A 327 28.48 11.06 -14.51
C ARG A 327 29.47 11.85 -15.37
N THR A 328 29.05 12.20 -16.58
CA THR A 328 29.78 13.10 -17.50
C THR A 328 28.94 14.35 -17.82
N PRO A 329 29.55 15.44 -18.31
CA PRO A 329 28.83 16.67 -18.70
C PRO A 329 27.62 16.44 -19.61
N GLU A 330 27.74 15.52 -20.57
CA GLU A 330 26.69 15.17 -21.52
C GLU A 330 25.48 14.56 -20.79
N TYR A 331 25.71 13.58 -19.92
CA TYR A 331 24.63 12.94 -19.17
C TYR A 331 24.08 13.81 -18.03
N PHE A 332 24.87 14.75 -17.48
CA PHE A 332 24.33 15.80 -16.62
C PHE A 332 23.30 16.65 -17.37
N GLN A 333 23.55 16.97 -18.63
CA GLN A 333 22.60 17.70 -19.46
C GLN A 333 21.32 16.87 -19.74
N GLU A 334 21.45 15.57 -20.00
CA GLU A 334 20.31 14.67 -20.18
C GLU A 334 19.45 14.55 -18.89
N VAL A 335 20.07 14.34 -17.72
CA VAL A 335 19.34 14.30 -16.44
C VAL A 335 18.69 15.65 -16.13
N THR A 336 19.34 16.76 -16.51
CA THR A 336 18.75 18.10 -16.41
C THR A 336 17.52 18.24 -17.32
N ASN A 337 17.52 17.65 -18.53
CA ASN A 337 16.36 17.65 -19.43
C ASN A 337 15.19 16.83 -18.85
N ILE A 338 15.47 15.69 -18.21
CA ILE A 338 14.47 14.90 -17.47
C ILE A 338 13.88 15.76 -16.33
N MET A 339 14.73 16.45 -15.57
CA MET A 339 14.32 17.34 -14.47
C MET A 339 13.40 18.46 -14.95
N ARG A 340 13.76 19.14 -16.05
CA ARG A 340 12.95 20.21 -16.67
C ARG A 340 11.58 19.72 -17.11
N ARG A 341 11.48 18.51 -17.67
CA ARG A 341 10.17 17.90 -18.01
C ARG A 341 9.32 17.62 -16.78
N GLY A 342 9.94 17.18 -15.67
CA GLY A 342 9.24 17.07 -14.38
C GLY A 342 8.71 18.42 -13.89
N GLN A 343 9.52 19.48 -13.96
CA GLN A 343 9.11 20.83 -13.59
C GLN A 343 7.99 21.39 -14.49
N ALA A 344 8.03 21.09 -15.80
CA ALA A 344 6.96 21.44 -16.72
C ALA A 344 5.63 20.76 -16.35
N LEU A 345 5.65 19.47 -16.03
CA LEU A 345 4.43 18.77 -15.57
C LEU A 345 3.86 19.37 -14.29
N GLU A 346 4.70 19.83 -13.37
CA GLU A 346 4.24 20.53 -12.16
C GLU A 346 3.61 21.89 -12.51
N HIS A 347 4.18 22.62 -13.48
CA HIS A 347 3.60 23.86 -13.97
C HIS A 347 2.20 23.62 -14.59
N ASP A 348 2.06 22.60 -15.42
CA ASP A 348 0.77 22.21 -16.02
C ASP A 348 -0.28 21.91 -14.93
N CYS A 349 0.13 21.34 -13.79
CA CYS A 349 -0.78 21.08 -12.67
C CYS A 349 -1.33 22.37 -12.06
N VAL A 350 -0.48 23.39 -11.91
CA VAL A 350 -0.87 24.69 -11.38
C VAL A 350 -1.81 25.41 -12.35
N GLU A 351 -1.52 25.35 -13.65
CA GLU A 351 -2.40 25.92 -14.68
C GLU A 351 -3.77 25.23 -14.69
N TRP A 352 -3.79 23.90 -14.64
CA TRP A 352 -5.04 23.14 -14.56
C TRP A 352 -5.87 23.54 -13.33
N GLU A 353 -5.24 23.64 -12.16
CA GLU A 353 -5.90 24.07 -10.92
C GLU A 353 -6.46 25.51 -11.02
N ALA A 354 -5.78 26.41 -11.73
CA ALA A 354 -6.27 27.76 -11.97
C ALA A 354 -7.51 27.79 -12.88
N MET A 355 -7.62 26.87 -13.85
CA MET A 355 -8.73 26.81 -14.81
C MET A 355 -10.01 26.16 -14.26
N LEU A 356 -9.97 25.53 -13.08
CA LEU A 356 -11.12 24.79 -12.56
C LEU A 356 -12.30 25.70 -12.16
N PRO A 357 -13.54 25.35 -12.56
CA PRO A 357 -14.75 25.96 -12.04
C PRO A 357 -14.88 25.79 -10.52
N GLU A 358 -15.66 26.66 -9.87
CA GLU A 358 -15.82 26.65 -8.41
C GLU A 358 -16.37 25.31 -7.87
N GLU A 359 -17.27 24.67 -8.60
CA GLU A 359 -17.88 23.37 -8.24
C GLU A 359 -16.86 22.22 -8.18
N TRP A 360 -15.76 22.37 -8.90
CA TRP A 360 -14.66 21.40 -8.92
C TRP A 360 -13.63 21.66 -7.83
N ARG A 361 -13.67 22.82 -7.14
CA ARG A 361 -12.70 23.17 -6.12
C ARG A 361 -13.05 22.53 -4.76
N PRO A 362 -12.06 22.05 -3.99
CA PRO A 362 -12.29 21.66 -2.61
C PRO A 362 -12.76 22.86 -1.79
N ARG A 363 -13.72 22.63 -0.91
CA ARG A 363 -14.20 23.65 0.04
C ARG A 363 -13.80 23.23 1.45
N THR A 364 -12.95 24.02 2.11
CA THR A 364 -12.65 23.83 3.53
C THR A 364 -13.88 24.25 4.35
N VAL A 365 -14.40 23.31 5.14
CA VAL A 365 -15.66 23.51 5.90
C VAL A 365 -15.47 23.49 7.41
N SER A 366 -14.30 23.06 7.89
CA SER A 366 -13.97 23.03 9.31
C SER A 366 -12.48 22.98 9.55
N TRP A 367 -12.07 23.35 10.76
CA TRP A 367 -10.74 23.21 11.29
C TRP A 367 -10.81 22.45 12.62
N VAL A 368 -10.04 21.37 12.75
CA VAL A 368 -10.01 20.53 13.95
C VAL A 368 -8.70 20.77 14.69
N ASP A 369 -8.77 21.27 15.92
CA ASP A 369 -7.56 21.65 16.67
C ASP A 369 -6.89 20.49 17.41
N GLN A 370 -7.67 19.49 17.84
CA GLN A 370 -7.16 18.38 18.66
C GLN A 370 -7.79 17.05 18.29
N VAL A 371 -7.09 15.96 18.63
CA VAL A 371 -7.58 14.58 18.49
C VAL A 371 -8.43 14.22 19.72
N PRO A 372 -9.74 13.97 19.57
CA PRO A 372 -10.56 13.48 20.67
C PRO A 372 -10.00 12.16 21.24
N GLY A 373 -9.75 12.11 22.54
CA GLY A 373 -9.19 10.93 23.22
C GLY A 373 -7.69 10.70 23.03
N GLY A 374 -6.98 11.56 22.29
CA GLY A 374 -5.52 11.57 22.18
C GLY A 374 -4.88 10.43 21.36
N ASP A 375 -5.63 9.40 20.96
CA ASP A 375 -5.14 8.30 20.13
C ASP A 375 -5.26 8.64 18.63
N ILE A 376 -4.17 9.18 18.07
CA ILE A 376 -4.11 9.57 16.67
C ILE A 376 -4.24 8.39 15.69
N THR A 377 -4.02 7.15 16.15
CA THR A 377 -4.14 5.97 15.28
C THR A 377 -5.60 5.65 14.93
N LYS A 378 -6.55 6.12 15.76
CA LYS A 378 -7.98 5.86 15.61
C LYS A 378 -8.79 7.10 15.25
N ALA A 379 -8.16 8.27 15.26
CA ALA A 379 -8.82 9.53 14.95
C ALA A 379 -9.44 9.51 13.56
N GLU A 380 -10.71 9.90 13.44
CA GLU A 380 -11.39 10.05 12.14
C GLU A 380 -10.83 11.23 11.34
N VAL A 381 -10.39 12.26 12.04
CA VAL A 381 -9.84 13.49 11.48
C VAL A 381 -8.46 13.73 12.11
N PHE A 382 -7.49 14.11 11.28
CA PHE A 382 -6.20 14.61 11.74
C PHE A 382 -6.32 16.11 12.05
N PRO A 383 -5.68 16.64 13.10
CA PRO A 383 -5.73 18.07 13.41
C PRO A 383 -5.34 18.95 12.21
N GLY A 384 -6.22 19.89 11.85
CA GLY A 384 -6.10 20.74 10.67
C GLY A 384 -7.42 20.89 9.92
N LYS A 385 -7.32 21.31 8.65
CA LYS A 385 -8.49 21.56 7.80
C LYS A 385 -9.21 20.27 7.39
N VAL A 386 -10.52 20.37 7.19
CA VAL A 386 -11.38 19.34 6.60
C VAL A 386 -12.03 19.89 5.34
N ASP A 387 -11.83 19.18 4.23
CA ASP A 387 -12.29 19.59 2.90
C ASP A 387 -13.51 18.76 2.45
N MET A 388 -14.45 19.43 1.79
CA MET A 388 -15.64 18.85 1.17
C MET A 388 -15.62 19.08 -0.33
N TYR A 389 -16.33 18.20 -1.05
CA TYR A 389 -16.39 18.18 -2.49
C TYR A 389 -17.83 18.01 -2.95
N HIS A 390 -18.12 18.49 -4.17
CA HIS A 390 -19.43 18.32 -4.78
C HIS A 390 -19.77 16.83 -4.98
N ASP A 391 -18.81 16.04 -5.44
CA ASP A 391 -18.95 14.59 -5.61
C ASP A 391 -17.67 13.82 -5.24
N VAL A 392 -17.84 12.56 -4.86
CA VAL A 392 -16.74 11.64 -4.49
C VAL A 392 -15.79 11.38 -5.66
N SER A 393 -16.27 11.46 -6.90
CA SER A 393 -15.43 11.30 -8.09
C SER A 393 -14.47 12.48 -8.25
N ILE A 394 -14.92 13.71 -7.95
CA ILE A 394 -14.09 14.92 -7.98
C ILE A 394 -13.01 14.83 -6.90
N ALA A 395 -13.38 14.45 -5.68
CA ALA A 395 -12.45 14.24 -4.58
C ALA A 395 -11.37 13.19 -4.94
N ASN A 396 -11.77 12.10 -5.59
CA ASN A 396 -10.85 11.08 -6.09
C ASN A 396 -9.87 11.64 -7.14
N LEU A 397 -10.35 12.42 -8.11
CA LEU A 397 -9.49 13.04 -9.13
C LEU A 397 -8.46 14.01 -8.52
N TRP A 398 -8.86 14.79 -7.53
CA TRP A 398 -7.94 15.64 -6.76
C TRP A 398 -6.86 14.83 -6.05
N ASN A 399 -7.22 13.72 -5.41
CA ASN A 399 -6.22 12.89 -4.74
C ASN A 399 -5.29 12.18 -5.73
N GLN A 400 -5.79 11.78 -6.90
CA GLN A 400 -4.94 11.26 -7.97
C GLN A 400 -3.94 12.32 -8.47
N MET A 401 -4.40 13.56 -8.67
CA MET A 401 -3.53 14.70 -9.00
C MET A 401 -2.44 14.91 -7.94
N ARG A 402 -2.82 15.01 -6.67
CA ARG A 402 -1.90 15.25 -5.55
C ARG A 402 -0.84 14.16 -5.45
N VAL A 403 -1.23 12.90 -5.62
CA VAL A 403 -0.30 11.76 -5.66
C VAL A 403 0.64 11.84 -6.86
N ALA A 404 0.16 12.22 -8.05
CA ALA A 404 1.02 12.44 -9.21
C ALA A 404 2.06 13.54 -8.96
N ARG A 405 1.68 14.65 -8.34
CA ARG A 405 2.60 15.76 -7.95
C ARG A 405 3.64 15.34 -6.92
N LEU A 406 3.30 14.47 -5.96
CA LEU A 406 4.29 13.84 -5.06
C LEU A 406 5.34 13.04 -5.85
N PHE A 407 4.91 12.28 -6.85
CA PHE A 407 5.81 11.51 -7.70
C PHE A 407 6.68 12.38 -8.61
N ILE A 408 6.14 13.48 -9.16
CA ILE A 408 6.89 14.49 -9.91
C ILE A 408 7.98 15.09 -9.03
N SER A 409 7.62 15.57 -7.84
CA SER A 409 8.56 16.15 -6.88
C SER A 409 9.67 15.16 -6.50
N GLY A 410 9.31 13.89 -6.27
CA GLY A 410 10.29 12.84 -6.03
C GLY A 410 11.23 12.59 -7.21
N ALA A 411 10.76 12.69 -8.45
CA ALA A 411 11.58 12.58 -9.65
C ALA A 411 12.56 13.76 -9.80
N VAL A 412 12.07 14.99 -9.61
CA VAL A 412 12.89 16.22 -9.67
C VAL A 412 14.00 16.18 -8.61
N VAL A 413 13.68 15.82 -7.37
CA VAL A 413 14.67 15.72 -6.30
C VAL A 413 15.69 14.60 -6.57
N ARG A 414 15.27 13.50 -7.19
CA ARG A 414 16.21 12.44 -7.63
C ARG A 414 17.17 12.91 -8.70
N CYS A 415 16.70 13.68 -9.69
CA CYS A 415 17.58 14.31 -10.68
C CYS A 415 18.59 15.24 -10.00
N ALA A 416 18.11 16.15 -9.15
CA ALA A 416 18.96 17.08 -8.41
C ALA A 416 20.02 16.34 -7.58
N ALA A 417 19.62 15.28 -6.87
CA ALA A 417 20.53 14.45 -6.09
C ALA A 417 21.58 13.73 -6.93
N TRP A 418 21.23 13.27 -8.13
CA TRP A 418 22.18 12.63 -9.02
C TRP A 418 23.19 13.62 -9.59
N ILE A 419 22.73 14.83 -9.97
CA ILE A 419 23.53 15.91 -10.54
C ILE A 419 24.49 16.50 -9.51
N CYS A 420 24.02 16.83 -8.31
CA CYS A 420 24.85 17.48 -7.29
C CYS A 420 25.79 16.52 -6.55
N SER A 421 25.62 15.20 -6.72
CA SER A 421 26.44 14.19 -6.04
C SER A 421 27.94 14.47 -6.24
N PRO A 422 28.76 14.44 -5.17
CA PRO A 422 28.46 13.91 -3.84
C PRO A 422 27.89 14.94 -2.83
N VAL A 423 27.57 16.16 -3.26
CA VAL A 423 26.96 17.19 -2.40
C VAL A 423 25.58 16.73 -1.92
N ASP A 424 25.22 17.07 -0.69
CA ASP A 424 23.91 16.75 -0.14
C ASP A 424 22.81 17.50 -0.91
N TYR A 425 21.95 16.73 -1.59
CA TYR A 425 20.82 17.22 -2.37
C TYR A 425 19.83 18.04 -1.53
N ARG A 426 19.85 17.92 -0.20
CA ARG A 426 19.00 18.73 0.69
C ARG A 426 19.35 20.22 0.68
N THR A 427 20.51 20.57 0.15
CA THR A 427 20.95 21.96 -0.03
C THR A 427 20.45 22.57 -1.35
N THR A 428 19.83 21.78 -2.22
CA THR A 428 19.36 22.24 -3.53
C THR A 428 18.04 23.01 -3.46
N PRO A 429 17.81 24.00 -4.34
CA PRO A 429 16.53 24.70 -4.42
C PRO A 429 15.38 23.75 -4.77
N GLU A 430 15.64 22.71 -5.58
CA GLU A 430 14.67 21.69 -5.94
C GLU A 430 14.15 20.93 -4.71
N TYR A 431 15.04 20.57 -3.78
CA TYR A 431 14.62 19.95 -2.53
C TYR A 431 13.80 20.91 -1.66
N ALA A 432 14.23 22.18 -1.53
CA ALA A 432 13.49 23.17 -0.76
C ALA A 432 12.08 23.42 -1.32
N GLN A 433 11.93 23.45 -2.65
CA GLN A 433 10.64 23.55 -3.32
C GLN A 433 9.78 22.30 -3.08
N ALA A 434 10.37 21.11 -3.22
CA ALA A 434 9.66 19.85 -2.98
C ALA A 434 9.18 19.72 -1.53
N VAL A 435 9.94 20.20 -0.54
CA VAL A 435 9.50 20.21 0.86
C VAL A 435 8.24 21.06 1.04
N ARG A 436 8.23 22.30 0.53
CA ARG A 436 7.06 23.19 0.65
C ARG A 436 5.82 22.56 -0.02
N LEU A 437 5.97 22.19 -1.29
CA LEU A 437 4.88 21.63 -2.08
C LEU A 437 4.35 20.32 -1.47
N CYS A 438 5.22 19.36 -1.16
CA CYS A 438 4.76 18.05 -0.71
C CYS A 438 4.13 18.08 0.69
N VAL A 439 4.54 18.99 1.58
CA VAL A 439 3.87 19.19 2.88
C VAL A 439 2.43 19.65 2.68
N ASP A 440 2.19 20.57 1.75
CA ASP A 440 0.84 21.04 1.41
C ASP A 440 0.02 19.91 0.78
N LEU A 441 0.60 19.18 -0.19
CA LEU A 441 -0.06 18.02 -0.82
C LEU A 441 -0.45 16.93 0.19
N VAL A 442 0.41 16.63 1.16
CA VAL A 442 0.12 15.68 2.25
C VAL A 442 -1.04 16.18 3.10
N THR A 443 -1.02 17.45 3.48
CA THR A 443 -2.08 18.09 4.28
C THR A 443 -3.43 18.03 3.55
N ASP A 444 -3.40 18.28 2.25
CA ASP A 444 -4.56 18.24 1.36
C ASP A 444 -5.17 16.83 1.19
N VAL A 445 -4.33 15.79 1.04
CA VAL A 445 -4.81 14.40 1.01
C VAL A 445 -5.45 14.03 2.35
N ILE A 446 -4.82 14.43 3.47
CA ILE A 446 -5.36 14.21 4.82
C ILE A 446 -6.72 14.91 4.97
N ALA A 447 -6.84 16.17 4.54
CA ALA A 447 -8.06 16.97 4.65
C ALA A 447 -9.25 16.39 3.88
N SER A 448 -9.00 15.65 2.79
CA SER A 448 -10.05 15.01 1.99
C SER A 448 -10.54 13.67 2.55
N ALA A 449 -9.77 13.02 3.42
CA ALA A 449 -10.09 11.69 3.91
C ALA A 449 -11.44 11.60 4.64
N PRO A 450 -11.83 12.56 5.51
CA PRO A 450 -13.14 12.50 6.17
C PRO A 450 -14.30 12.45 5.16
N TYR A 451 -14.26 13.26 4.10
CA TYR A 451 -15.30 13.25 3.06
C TYR A 451 -15.37 11.89 2.34
N HIS A 452 -14.23 11.31 1.94
CA HIS A 452 -14.22 9.99 1.34
C HIS A 452 -14.75 8.91 2.30
N LEU A 453 -14.42 9.02 3.59
CA LEU A 453 -14.77 8.04 4.63
C LEU A 453 -16.07 8.38 5.36
N GLY A 454 -16.95 9.16 4.71
CA GLY A 454 -18.35 9.27 5.07
C GLY A 454 -18.79 10.59 5.69
N TRP A 455 -17.91 11.51 6.06
CA TRP A 455 -18.31 12.79 6.65
C TRP A 455 -19.06 13.67 5.65
N ARG A 456 -20.13 14.33 6.09
CA ARG A 456 -20.96 15.23 5.28
C ARG A 456 -21.35 16.48 6.05
N VAL A 457 -21.71 17.53 5.32
CA VAL A 457 -22.29 18.76 5.87
C VAL A 457 -23.81 18.61 5.86
N SER A 458 -24.43 18.78 7.02
CA SER A 458 -25.90 18.79 7.13
C SER A 458 -26.51 20.08 6.55
N GLN A 459 -27.83 20.11 6.32
CA GLN A 459 -28.53 21.34 5.90
C GLN A 459 -28.29 22.53 6.85
N GLY A 460 -28.03 22.27 8.13
CA GLY A 460 -27.68 23.30 9.12
C GLY A 460 -26.20 23.69 9.16
N GLY A 461 -25.37 23.27 8.19
CA GLY A 461 -23.95 23.60 8.11
C GLY A 461 -23.04 22.81 9.07
N ILE A 462 -23.59 21.95 9.91
CA ILE A 462 -22.82 21.16 10.90
C ILE A 462 -22.26 19.91 10.23
N LEU A 463 -20.97 19.62 10.49
CA LEU A 463 -20.31 18.38 10.11
C LEU A 463 -20.84 17.19 10.90
N LYS A 464 -21.21 16.12 10.18
CA LYS A 464 -21.62 14.85 10.77
C LYS A 464 -20.95 13.70 10.03
N SER A 465 -20.55 12.66 10.77
CA SER A 465 -20.19 11.36 10.17
C SER A 465 -21.45 10.81 9.51
N GLY A 466 -21.40 10.55 8.20
CA GLY A 466 -22.60 10.57 7.36
C GLY A 466 -23.38 9.26 7.31
N ASP A 467 -24.70 9.40 7.40
CA ASP A 467 -25.68 8.39 7.00
C ASP A 467 -25.81 8.36 5.46
N PHE A 468 -25.42 7.28 4.79
CA PHE A 468 -25.69 7.13 3.36
C PHE A 468 -27.13 6.65 3.10
N SER A 469 -27.94 7.49 2.44
CA SER A 469 -29.15 7.09 1.74
C SER A 469 -28.84 6.78 0.26
N SER A 470 -29.36 5.66 -0.25
CA SER A 470 -29.41 5.34 -1.67
C SER A 470 -30.66 6.00 -2.31
N PRO A 471 -30.71 6.31 -3.62
CA PRO A 471 -31.88 6.91 -4.28
C PRO A 471 -33.12 6.00 -4.35
N LEU A 472 -33.07 4.80 -3.75
CA LEU A 472 -34.19 3.86 -3.71
C LEU A 472 -34.37 3.38 -2.26
N SER A 473 -35.51 3.75 -1.68
CA SER A 473 -36.03 3.44 -0.33
C SER A 473 -35.24 4.05 0.84
N GLY A 474 -35.85 4.77 1.77
CA GLY A 474 -37.12 4.46 2.44
C GLY A 474 -36.76 3.95 3.84
N GLU A 475 -37.11 4.73 4.84
CA GLU A 475 -36.74 4.60 6.26
C GLU A 475 -36.78 3.16 6.80
N SER A 476 -35.68 2.69 7.40
CA SER A 476 -35.69 1.91 8.65
C SER A 476 -34.27 1.51 9.12
N ALA A 477 -33.91 2.08 10.28
CA ALA A 477 -33.07 1.55 11.37
C ALA A 477 -31.76 0.79 11.07
N GLY A 478 -30.63 1.47 11.33
CA GLY A 478 -29.39 0.83 11.80
C GLY A 478 -28.10 1.41 11.20
N VAL A 479 -27.54 2.46 11.83
CA VAL A 479 -26.23 3.11 11.59
C VAL A 479 -25.72 2.97 10.15
N ALA A 480 -26.07 3.94 9.30
CA ALA A 480 -25.64 3.94 7.91
C ALA A 480 -24.14 4.29 7.83
N SER A 481 -23.32 3.26 7.54
CA SER A 481 -21.87 3.35 7.39
C SER A 481 -21.46 4.10 6.13
N ALA A 482 -20.25 4.65 6.14
CA ALA A 482 -19.59 5.14 4.94
C ALA A 482 -19.58 4.08 3.82
N LYS A 483 -19.88 4.48 2.57
CA LYS A 483 -19.76 3.58 1.42
C LYS A 483 -18.32 3.11 1.24
N ALA A 484 -18.13 1.81 1.06
CA ALA A 484 -16.81 1.21 0.94
C ALA A 484 -15.99 1.73 -0.27
N ILE A 485 -16.64 2.25 -1.33
CA ILE A 485 -15.97 2.87 -2.47
C ILE A 485 -15.05 4.04 -2.07
N GLY A 486 -15.42 4.80 -1.04
CA GLY A 486 -14.56 5.87 -0.52
C GLY A 486 -13.25 5.34 0.04
N GLY A 487 -13.28 4.15 0.66
CA GLY A 487 -12.09 3.43 1.09
C GLY A 487 -11.21 2.96 -0.06
N VAL A 488 -11.80 2.52 -1.18
CA VAL A 488 -11.06 2.16 -2.41
C VAL A 488 -10.29 3.38 -2.94
N PHE A 489 -10.95 4.53 -3.01
CA PHE A 489 -10.33 5.77 -3.51
C PHE A 489 -9.26 6.34 -2.57
N MET A 490 -9.39 6.14 -1.25
CA MET A 490 -8.38 6.61 -0.28
C MET A 490 -7.22 5.65 -0.06
N MET A 491 -7.35 4.38 -0.44
CA MET A 491 -6.34 3.36 -0.17
C MET A 491 -4.96 3.75 -0.72
N TRP A 492 -4.88 4.14 -2.00
CA TRP A 492 -3.62 4.52 -2.63
C TRP A 492 -3.10 5.90 -2.23
N PRO A 493 -3.93 6.95 -2.13
CA PRO A 493 -3.49 8.24 -1.58
C PRO A 493 -2.90 8.13 -0.16
N LEU A 494 -3.58 7.42 0.76
CA LEU A 494 -3.07 7.21 2.12
C LEU A 494 -1.76 6.43 2.12
N PHE A 495 -1.65 5.40 1.29
CA PHE A 495 -0.41 4.65 1.12
C PHE A 495 0.72 5.55 0.62
N SER A 496 0.49 6.34 -0.43
CA SER A 496 1.48 7.25 -1.02
C SER A 496 2.00 8.27 0.00
N ILE A 497 1.10 8.96 0.72
CA ILE A 497 1.53 9.93 1.74
C ILE A 497 2.23 9.24 2.92
N SER A 498 1.80 8.03 3.31
CA SER A 498 2.43 7.30 4.42
C SER A 498 3.87 6.85 4.13
N ASN A 499 4.28 6.89 2.87
CA ASN A 499 5.59 6.44 2.38
C ASN A 499 6.51 7.60 1.96
N THR A 500 6.03 8.84 1.91
CA THR A 500 6.88 9.97 1.54
C THR A 500 7.79 10.43 2.69
N ASP A 501 8.88 11.11 2.39
CA ASP A 501 9.78 11.74 3.38
C ASP A 501 9.24 13.09 3.89
N TYR A 502 8.29 13.69 3.18
CA TYR A 502 7.75 15.02 3.51
C TYR A 502 6.62 15.00 4.55
N ILE A 503 6.11 13.81 4.91
CA ILE A 503 5.06 13.64 5.92
C ILE A 503 5.68 13.57 7.33
N SER A 504 5.01 14.20 8.31
CA SER A 504 5.41 14.10 9.71
C SER A 504 5.13 12.71 10.29
N ASP A 505 5.77 12.36 11.42
CA ASP A 505 5.55 11.06 12.05
C ASP A 505 4.11 10.89 12.55
N SER A 506 3.49 11.95 13.08
CA SER A 506 2.09 11.92 13.54
C SER A 506 1.12 11.71 12.37
N GLN A 507 1.30 12.46 11.26
CA GLN A 507 0.51 12.29 10.04
C GLN A 507 0.67 10.88 9.46
N ARG A 508 1.89 10.33 9.49
CA ARG A 508 2.19 8.99 8.97
C ARG A 508 1.47 7.90 9.77
N VAL A 509 1.54 8.00 11.10
CA VAL A 509 0.84 7.08 12.00
C VAL A 509 -0.68 7.17 11.79
N TRP A 510 -1.22 8.38 11.65
CA TRP A 510 -2.62 8.59 11.34
C TRP A 510 -3.03 7.97 9.99
N ALA A 511 -2.27 8.22 8.92
CA ALA A 511 -2.56 7.70 7.58
C ALA A 511 -2.59 6.16 7.57
N LYS A 512 -1.64 5.52 8.27
CA LYS A 512 -1.65 4.06 8.49
C LYS A 512 -2.84 3.59 9.32
N GLY A 513 -3.22 4.34 10.35
CA GLY A 513 -4.45 4.10 11.12
C GLY A 513 -5.70 4.13 10.25
N ARG A 514 -5.80 5.09 9.32
CA ARG A 514 -6.91 5.17 8.36
C ARG A 514 -6.91 4.01 7.35
N LEU A 515 -5.74 3.53 6.90
CA LEU A 515 -5.65 2.28 6.12
C LEU A 515 -6.17 1.07 6.91
N MET A 516 -5.84 0.97 8.20
CA MET A 516 -6.38 -0.07 9.07
C MET A 516 -7.90 0.03 9.23
N TYR A 517 -8.45 1.23 9.41
CA TYR A 517 -9.89 1.46 9.40
C TYR A 517 -10.54 0.99 8.09
N ILE A 518 -9.96 1.33 6.93
CA ILE A 518 -10.47 0.90 5.62
C ILE A 518 -10.51 -0.63 5.53
N SER A 519 -9.51 -1.33 6.07
CA SER A 519 -9.53 -2.79 6.13
C SER A 519 -10.57 -3.33 7.10
N GLU A 520 -10.59 -2.85 8.34
CA GLU A 520 -11.35 -3.46 9.44
C GLU A 520 -12.82 -3.06 9.46
N SER A 521 -13.14 -1.84 9.00
CA SER A 521 -14.50 -1.31 9.02
C SER A 521 -15.18 -1.37 7.65
N LEU A 522 -14.43 -1.16 6.55
CA LEU A 522 -14.98 -1.20 5.18
C LEU A 522 -14.73 -2.53 4.47
N GLY A 523 -14.00 -3.46 5.09
CA GLY A 523 -13.80 -4.82 4.58
C GLY A 523 -12.83 -4.92 3.39
N LEU A 524 -11.95 -3.93 3.20
CA LEU A 524 -10.98 -3.88 2.11
C LEU A 524 -9.59 -4.33 2.61
N ASN A 525 -9.37 -5.65 2.69
CA ASN A 525 -8.20 -6.22 3.37
C ASN A 525 -6.85 -5.81 2.76
N HIS A 526 -6.81 -5.43 1.48
CA HIS A 526 -5.58 -4.93 0.86
C HIS A 526 -5.03 -3.66 1.54
N ALA A 527 -5.89 -2.80 2.13
CA ALA A 527 -5.44 -1.62 2.87
C ALA A 527 -4.55 -1.98 4.08
N LYS A 528 -4.84 -3.10 4.74
CA LYS A 528 -4.00 -3.62 5.83
C LYS A 528 -2.63 -4.07 5.34
N VAL A 529 -2.57 -4.74 4.18
CA VAL A 529 -1.30 -5.11 3.55
C VAL A 529 -0.47 -3.86 3.27
N LEU A 530 -1.07 -2.82 2.69
CA LEU A 530 -0.41 -1.54 2.42
C LEU A 530 0.07 -0.83 3.69
N SER A 531 -0.67 -0.88 4.80
CA SER A 531 -0.28 -0.25 6.07
C SER A 531 1.04 -0.80 6.66
N ASN A 532 1.40 -2.03 6.29
CA ASN A 532 2.60 -2.71 6.81
C ASN A 532 3.89 -2.33 6.09
N PHE A 533 3.83 -1.62 4.96
CA PHE A 533 5.02 -1.12 4.28
C PHE A 533 5.66 0.04 5.06
N HIS A 534 6.98 0.08 5.10
CA HIS A 534 7.72 1.20 5.72
C HIS A 534 8.70 1.81 4.71
N LEU A 535 8.16 2.35 3.62
CA LEU A 535 8.97 3.02 2.62
C LEU A 535 9.23 4.49 3.02
N ARG A 536 10.28 5.05 2.43
CA ARG A 536 10.75 6.43 2.61
C ARG A 536 11.20 6.97 1.25
N LEU A 537 10.30 7.70 0.60
CA LEU A 537 10.46 8.18 -0.77
C LEU A 537 10.54 9.72 -0.81
N PRO A 538 11.51 10.31 -1.55
CA PRO A 538 12.42 9.65 -2.49
C PRO A 538 13.75 9.14 -1.89
N SER A 539 14.03 9.35 -0.60
CA SER A 539 15.37 9.12 -0.02
C SER A 539 15.91 7.69 -0.16
N MET A 540 15.07 6.66 0.01
CA MET A 540 15.48 5.26 -0.20
C MET A 540 15.92 5.02 -1.64
N ILE A 541 15.23 5.62 -2.62
CA ILE A 541 15.56 5.45 -4.03
C ILE A 541 16.82 6.26 -4.38
N ILE A 542 16.98 7.48 -3.86
CA ILE A 542 18.22 8.26 -4.02
C ILE A 542 19.41 7.47 -3.49
N ARG A 543 19.28 6.84 -2.31
CA ARG A 543 20.33 5.99 -1.75
C ARG A 543 20.66 4.81 -2.66
N ARG A 544 19.64 4.14 -3.21
CA ARG A 544 19.82 3.07 -4.20
C ARG A 544 20.58 3.58 -5.43
N ASP A 545 20.15 4.69 -6.01
CA ASP A 545 20.74 5.25 -7.23
C ASP A 545 22.24 5.56 -7.02
N ASN A 546 22.59 6.10 -5.85
CA ASN A 546 23.99 6.32 -5.47
C ASN A 546 24.78 5.01 -5.32
N MET A 547 24.18 3.97 -4.72
CA MET A 547 24.83 2.66 -4.57
C MET A 547 25.09 1.97 -5.90
N MET A 548 24.19 2.07 -6.87
CA MET A 548 24.37 1.47 -8.20
C MET A 548 25.53 2.11 -8.95
N HIS A 549 25.62 3.44 -8.91
CA HIS A 549 26.74 4.15 -9.54
C HIS A 549 28.09 3.80 -8.90
N MET A 550 28.15 3.62 -7.57
CA MET A 550 29.39 3.19 -6.91
C MET A 550 29.85 1.82 -7.43
N ALA A 551 28.93 0.86 -7.60
CA ALA A 551 29.24 -0.46 -8.15
C ALA A 551 29.76 -0.39 -9.60
N GLN A 552 29.16 0.45 -10.44
CA GLN A 552 29.59 0.65 -11.82
C GLN A 552 30.99 1.27 -11.90
N SER A 553 31.27 2.29 -11.09
CA SER A 553 32.60 2.92 -11.06
C SER A 553 33.70 1.92 -10.72
N LEU A 554 33.46 1.01 -9.76
CA LEU A 554 34.39 -0.06 -9.37
C LEU A 554 34.61 -1.10 -10.48
N SER A 555 33.57 -1.39 -11.29
CA SER A 555 33.70 -2.31 -12.43
C SER A 555 34.49 -1.69 -13.58
N SER A 556 34.31 -0.39 -13.84
CA SER A 556 35.02 0.33 -14.91
C SER A 556 36.51 0.55 -14.58
N SER A 557 36.84 0.81 -13.31
CA SER A 557 38.24 0.95 -12.86
C SER A 557 39.00 -0.37 -12.99
N ALA A 558 38.37 -1.50 -12.65
CA ALA A 558 38.96 -2.83 -12.80
C ALA A 558 39.31 -3.18 -14.26
N VAL A 559 38.45 -2.84 -15.23
CA VAL A 559 38.67 -3.09 -16.67
C VAL A 559 39.72 -2.14 -17.26
N SER A 560 39.82 -0.90 -16.78
CA SER A 560 40.87 0.03 -17.21
C SER A 560 42.27 -0.37 -16.72
N SER A 561 42.36 -1.11 -15.61
CA SER A 561 43.62 -1.58 -15.04
C SER A 561 44.21 -2.82 -15.76
N SER A 562 43.41 -3.54 -16.55
CA SER A 562 43.85 -4.74 -17.27
C SER A 562 44.31 -4.48 -18.71
N THR A 563 44.27 -3.23 -19.20
CA THR A 563 44.57 -2.88 -20.61
C THR A 563 45.87 -2.09 -20.82
N ARG A 564 46.72 -1.94 -19.80
CA ARG A 564 48.06 -1.36 -19.95
C ARG A 564 49.16 -2.35 -19.56
N GLY A 565 49.71 -3.04 -20.57
CA GLY A 565 50.99 -3.75 -20.45
C GLY A 565 51.07 -5.09 -21.18
N ALA A 566 51.05 -5.08 -22.52
CA ALA A 566 51.51 -6.22 -23.32
C ALA A 566 52.79 -5.83 -24.06
N GLY A 567 53.92 -5.98 -23.37
CA GLY A 567 55.26 -5.99 -23.95
C GLY A 567 56.04 -7.10 -23.27
N ALA A 568 56.31 -8.20 -23.98
CA ALA A 568 57.13 -9.30 -23.49
C ALA A 568 58.59 -8.86 -23.29
N PRO A 569 59.34 -9.51 -22.38
CA PRO A 569 60.18 -10.60 -22.87
C PRO A 569 60.27 -11.84 -21.95
N ASN A 570 60.64 -12.97 -22.58
CA ASN A 570 61.01 -14.26 -21.99
C ASN A 570 62.14 -14.16 -20.95
N VAL A 571 62.03 -14.86 -19.81
CA VAL A 571 63.06 -15.74 -19.18
C VAL A 571 62.39 -16.76 -18.24
N MET A 572 63.01 -17.93 -18.13
CA MET A 572 62.65 -19.22 -17.52
C MET A 572 62.27 -19.27 -16.03
N ALA A 573 61.38 -20.23 -15.74
CA ALA A 573 61.28 -21.17 -14.61
C ALA A 573 61.71 -20.78 -13.17
N THR A 574 60.73 -20.83 -12.26
CA THR A 574 60.64 -21.58 -10.97
C THR A 574 60.06 -20.73 -9.83
N GLY A 575 59.04 -21.29 -9.16
CA GLY A 575 58.44 -20.74 -7.93
C GLY A 575 56.98 -20.32 -8.09
N LEU A 576 56.07 -21.00 -7.38
CA LEU A 576 54.67 -20.60 -7.20
C LEU A 576 54.61 -19.18 -6.59
N PRO A 577 54.00 -18.18 -7.23
CA PRO A 577 53.64 -16.95 -6.56
C PRO A 577 52.25 -17.11 -5.95
N THR A 578 52.19 -17.04 -4.63
CA THR A 578 50.98 -16.64 -3.92
C THR A 578 50.56 -15.28 -4.49
N TYR A 579 49.43 -15.24 -5.20
CA TYR A 579 48.87 -14.01 -5.75
C TYR A 579 48.43 -13.11 -4.59
N THR A 580 49.34 -12.26 -4.12
CA THR A 580 49.01 -11.16 -3.23
C THR A 580 48.46 -10.04 -4.11
N LEU A 581 47.14 -9.81 -4.01
CA LEU A 581 46.47 -8.69 -4.67
C LEU A 581 47.26 -7.41 -4.43
N ASN A 582 47.49 -6.59 -5.46
CA ASN A 582 48.17 -5.31 -5.24
C ASN A 582 47.31 -4.39 -4.35
N PRO A 583 47.87 -3.32 -3.74
CA PRO A 583 47.11 -2.48 -2.81
C PRO A 583 45.83 -1.85 -3.39
N LEU A 584 45.79 -1.60 -4.70
CA LEU A 584 44.60 -1.10 -5.40
C LEU A 584 43.54 -2.20 -5.55
N GLN A 585 43.94 -3.41 -5.94
CA GLN A 585 43.07 -4.58 -6.05
C GLN A 585 42.56 -5.04 -4.68
N GLN A 586 43.37 -4.93 -3.62
CA GLN A 586 42.93 -5.16 -2.23
C GLN A 586 41.90 -4.11 -1.80
N ARG A 587 42.10 -2.84 -2.16
CA ARG A 587 41.13 -1.77 -1.90
C ARG A 587 39.83 -1.97 -2.68
N GLU A 588 39.90 -2.36 -3.95
CA GLU A 588 38.73 -2.67 -4.78
C GLU A 588 37.99 -3.91 -4.27
N ALA A 589 38.70 -4.97 -3.87
CA ALA A 589 38.11 -6.16 -3.26
C ALA A 589 37.43 -5.83 -1.92
N MET A 590 38.08 -5.04 -1.07
CA MET A 590 37.52 -4.59 0.21
C MET A 590 36.29 -3.69 0.02
N LEU A 591 36.27 -2.83 -1.00
CA LEU A 591 35.11 -1.99 -1.34
C LEU A 591 33.95 -2.82 -1.90
N LYS A 592 34.25 -3.83 -2.74
CA LYS A 592 33.25 -4.77 -3.25
C LYS A 592 32.67 -5.64 -2.14
N GLU A 593 33.50 -6.11 -1.21
CA GLU A 593 33.07 -6.87 -0.04
C GLU A 593 32.22 -6.01 0.91
N ASN A 594 32.63 -4.77 1.17
CA ASN A 594 31.82 -3.81 1.93
C ASN A 594 30.46 -3.56 1.26
N TRP A 595 30.42 -3.43 -0.06
CA TRP A 595 29.17 -3.30 -0.82
C TRP A 595 28.28 -4.52 -0.69
N GLU A 596 28.82 -5.73 -0.84
CA GLU A 596 28.05 -6.97 -0.69
C GLU A 596 27.52 -7.14 0.74
N ASN A 597 28.31 -6.77 1.74
CA ASN A 597 27.94 -6.81 3.14
C ASN A 597 26.86 -5.77 3.47
N GLU A 598 26.94 -4.55 2.92
CA GLU A 598 25.92 -3.52 3.13
C GLU A 598 24.60 -3.90 2.43
N ARG A 599 24.66 -4.39 1.19
CA ARG A 599 23.49 -4.92 0.46
C ARG A 599 22.82 -6.06 1.23
N LYS A 600 23.58 -7.07 1.65
CA LYS A 600 23.07 -8.21 2.44
C LYS A 600 22.46 -7.72 3.77
N ASN A 601 23.09 -6.77 4.45
CA ASN A 601 22.56 -6.21 5.69
C ASN A 601 21.26 -5.42 5.49
N LEU A 602 21.11 -4.69 4.39
CA LEU A 602 19.89 -3.96 4.07
C LEU A 602 18.75 -4.90 3.70
N LEU A 603 19.00 -5.91 2.86
CA LEU A 603 18.04 -6.97 2.56
C LEU A 603 17.63 -7.73 3.82
N LYS A 604 18.59 -8.06 4.69
CA LYS A 604 18.32 -8.73 5.98
C LYS A 604 17.53 -7.84 6.94
N LYS A 605 17.79 -6.53 7.03
CA LYS A 605 16.98 -5.60 7.84
C LYS A 605 15.56 -5.43 7.31
N ALA A 606 15.39 -5.41 5.99
CA ALA A 606 14.08 -5.36 5.35
C ALA A 606 13.30 -6.69 5.51
N SER A 607 13.96 -7.83 5.30
CA SER A 607 13.38 -9.18 5.40
C SER A 607 13.02 -9.55 6.85
N ASN A 608 13.90 -9.24 7.82
CA ASN A 608 13.66 -9.51 9.25
C ASN A 608 12.48 -8.72 9.86
N SER A 609 11.89 -7.76 9.12
CA SER A 609 10.75 -6.97 9.58
C SER A 609 9.48 -7.09 8.73
N GLN A 610 9.54 -7.54 7.46
CA GLN A 610 8.42 -7.34 6.52
C GLN A 610 8.10 -8.47 5.50
N GLY A 611 8.76 -9.64 5.58
CA GLY A 611 8.41 -10.82 4.76
C GLY A 611 8.69 -10.72 3.25
N ASP A 612 8.52 -11.84 2.54
CA ASP A 612 8.88 -12.05 1.11
C ASP A 612 8.26 -11.05 0.12
N SER A 613 7.14 -10.41 0.47
CA SER A 613 6.43 -9.48 -0.42
C SER A 613 7.14 -8.13 -0.55
N VAL A 614 7.70 -7.64 0.56
CA VAL A 614 8.55 -6.45 0.54
C VAL A 614 9.88 -6.77 -0.11
N GLU A 615 10.41 -7.97 0.03
CA GLU A 615 11.62 -8.40 -0.68
C GLU A 615 11.41 -8.47 -2.20
N ARG A 616 10.23 -8.88 -2.69
CA ARG A 616 9.89 -8.84 -4.13
C ARG A 616 9.58 -7.44 -4.66
N LEU A 617 8.88 -6.62 -3.87
CA LEU A 617 8.60 -5.23 -4.24
C LEU A 617 9.91 -4.43 -4.24
N LEU A 618 10.73 -4.58 -3.19
CA LEU A 618 12.08 -4.05 -3.12
C LEU A 618 12.99 -4.67 -4.19
N ALA A 619 12.86 -5.96 -4.55
CA ALA A 619 13.62 -6.54 -5.66
C ALA A 619 13.28 -5.85 -6.98
N ASN A 620 12.02 -5.54 -7.26
CA ASN A 620 11.67 -4.70 -8.42
C ASN A 620 12.20 -3.26 -8.29
N TYR A 621 12.35 -2.76 -7.06
CA TYR A 621 13.01 -1.47 -6.80
C TYR A 621 14.54 -1.57 -6.79
N PHE A 622 15.18 -2.74 -6.67
CA PHE A 622 16.65 -2.91 -6.60
C PHE A 622 17.20 -3.68 -7.81
N VAL A 623 16.34 -4.18 -8.70
CA VAL A 623 16.68 -4.81 -9.98
C VAL A 623 16.40 -3.79 -11.07
N VAL A 624 17.41 -2.98 -11.39
CA VAL A 624 18.16 -2.95 -12.66
C VAL A 624 19.50 -2.31 -12.34
#